data_AF-A0A6P0WZW5-F1
#
_entry.id   AF-A0A6P0WZW5-F1
#
_cell.length_a   1.000
_cell.length_b   1.000
_cell.length_c   1.000
_cell.angle_alpha   90.00
_cell.angle_beta   90.00
_cell.angle_gamma   90.00
#
_symmetry.space_group_name_H-M   'P 1'
#
loop_
_entity.id
_entity.type
_entity.pdbx_description
1 polymer ?
#
loop_
_entity_poly.entity_id
_entity_poly.type
_entity_poly.pdbx_seq_one_letter_code
_entity_poly.pdbx_strand_id
1 'polypeptide(L)' 'EEYAAREVTRPPHWGGFRVVPVEIEFWQGRPSRLHDRLLYRRSEEGSWGIQRLSP' A
#
# COMPACT_ATOMS: atom_id res chain seq x y z
N GLU A 1 31.93 17.30 -12.29
CA GLU A 1 32.37 16.98 -13.68
C GLU A 1 32.32 15.50 -14.04
N GLU A 2 32.49 14.57 -13.09
CA GLU A 2 32.60 13.11 -13.33
C GLU A 2 31.41 12.40 -14.04
N TYR A 3 30.27 13.07 -14.24
CA TYR A 3 29.11 12.52 -14.97
C TYR A 3 28.56 13.45 -16.05
N ALA A 4 29.26 14.55 -16.35
CA ALA A 4 28.74 15.60 -17.23
C ALA A 4 28.58 15.18 -18.70
N ALA A 5 29.24 14.09 -19.13
CA ALA A 5 29.25 13.60 -20.51
C ALA A 5 28.96 12.10 -20.65
N ARG A 6 28.47 11.42 -19.60
CA ARG A 6 28.15 9.99 -19.62
C ARG A 6 26.77 9.72 -19.05
N GLU A 7 26.09 8.72 -19.60
CA GLU A 7 24.82 8.25 -19.06
C GLU A 7 25.03 7.64 -17.66
N VAL A 8 24.25 8.09 -16.69
CA VAL A 8 24.32 7.59 -15.32
C VAL A 8 23.62 6.24 -15.26
N THR A 9 24.40 5.16 -15.22
CA THR A 9 23.85 3.81 -15.09
C THR A 9 23.34 3.56 -13.68
N ARG A 10 22.15 2.95 -13.56
CA ARG A 10 21.57 2.53 -12.28
C ARG A 10 22.52 1.54 -11.57
N PRO A 11 22.93 1.82 -10.32
CA PRO A 11 23.80 0.89 -9.57
C PRO A 11 23.14 -0.48 -9.36
N PRO A 12 23.90 -1.59 -9.32
CA PRO A 12 23.34 -2.93 -9.13
C PRO A 12 22.54 -3.10 -7.83
N HIS A 13 22.87 -2.33 -6.80
CA HIS A 13 22.18 -2.35 -5.51
C HIS A 13 20.94 -1.45 -5.47
N TRP A 14 20.71 -0.60 -6.47
CA TRP A 14 19.57 0.30 -6.51
C TRP A 14 18.38 -0.41 -7.16
N GLY A 15 17.32 -0.61 -6.39
CA GLY A 15 16.11 -1.27 -6.82
C GLY A 15 14.92 -0.85 -5.97
N GLY A 16 13.88 -1.67 -5.93
CA GLY A 16 12.69 -1.40 -5.13
C GLY A 16 12.14 -2.68 -4.51
N PHE A 17 11.28 -2.49 -3.52
CA PHE A 17 10.53 -3.57 -2.88
C PHE A 17 9.07 -3.50 -3.29
N ARG A 18 8.42 -4.67 -3.34
CA ARG A 18 6.97 -4.78 -3.52
C ARG A 18 6.33 -5.24 -2.22
N VAL A 19 5.45 -4.42 -1.66
CA VAL A 19 4.56 -4.84 -0.58
C VAL A 19 3.35 -5.53 -1.21
N VAL A 20 3.16 -6.80 -0.88
CA VAL A 20 1.96 -7.55 -1.27
C VAL A 20 0.96 -7.41 -0.11
N PRO A 21 -0.19 -6.74 -0.30
CA PRO A 21 -1.11 -6.50 0.79
C PRO A 21 -1.77 -7.81 1.23
N VAL A 22 -1.72 -8.07 2.53
CA VAL A 22 -2.54 -9.07 3.22
C VAL A 22 -3.85 -8.45 3.72
N GLU A 23 -3.81 -7.15 4.04
CA GLU A 23 -4.95 -6.36 4.51
C GLU A 23 -4.88 -4.94 3.95
N ILE A 24 -6.04 -4.32 3.72
CA ILE A 24 -6.19 -2.93 3.29
C ILE A 24 -7.37 -2.32 4.05
N GLU A 25 -7.13 -1.23 4.80
CA GLU A 25 -8.19 -0.49 5.48
C GLU A 25 -8.49 0.82 4.77
N PHE A 26 -9.76 1.05 4.45
CA PHE A 26 -10.27 2.34 4.01
C PHE A 26 -10.97 3.02 5.19
N TRP A 27 -10.45 4.18 5.57
CA TRP A 27 -10.98 4.99 6.65
C TRP A 27 -11.55 6.29 6.08
N GLN A 28 -12.82 6.55 6.35
CA GLN A 28 -13.50 7.77 5.90
C GLN A 28 -14.05 8.57 7.09
N GLY A 29 -13.63 9.84 7.15
CA GLY A 29 -14.05 10.80 8.17
C GLY A 29 -15.54 11.12 8.11
N ARG A 30 -16.21 11.21 9.27
CA ARG A 30 -17.58 11.75 9.38
C ARG A 30 -17.66 12.78 10.51
N PRO A 31 -18.46 13.86 10.38
CA PRO A 31 -18.59 14.89 11.41
C PRO A 31 -19.11 14.36 12.76
N SER A 32 -19.93 13.30 12.73
CA SER A 32 -20.48 12.66 13.94
C SER A 32 -19.47 11.84 14.74
N ARG A 33 -18.19 11.78 14.31
CA ARG A 33 -17.12 10.92 14.85
C ARG A 33 -17.36 9.42 14.69
N LEU A 34 -18.45 9.03 14.03
CA LEU A 34 -18.70 7.65 13.63
C LEU A 34 -18.11 7.41 12.23
N HIS A 35 -16.79 7.24 12.18
CA HIS A 35 -16.04 7.00 10.97
C HIS A 35 -16.44 5.69 10.27
N ASP A 36 -16.42 5.70 8.95
CA ASP A 36 -16.60 4.47 8.19
C ASP A 36 -15.25 3.79 8.03
N ARG A 37 -15.16 2.56 8.52
CA ARG A 37 -13.95 1.73 8.44
C ARG A 37 -14.27 0.45 7.70
N LEU A 38 -13.73 0.30 6.49
CA LEU A 38 -13.87 -0.90 5.67
C LEU A 38 -12.52 -1.60 5.59
N LEU A 39 -12.44 -2.80 6.14
CA LEU A 39 -11.24 -3.62 6.12
C LEU A 39 -11.39 -4.76 5.11
N TYR A 40 -10.50 -4.76 4.12
CA TYR A 40 -10.31 -5.85 3.17
C TYR A 40 -9.22 -6.78 3.69
N ARG A 41 -9.51 -8.08 3.78
CA ARG A 41 -8.54 -9.13 4.12
C ARG A 41 -8.44 -10.13 2.99
N ARG A 42 -7.21 -10.49 2.63
CA ARG A 42 -6.96 -11.51 1.61
C ARG A 42 -7.01 -12.89 2.26
N SER A 43 -7.80 -13.80 1.70
CA SER A 43 -7.83 -15.20 2.12
C SER A 43 -6.61 -15.96 1.58
N GLU A 44 -6.36 -17.16 2.11
CA GLU A 44 -5.29 -18.04 1.63
C GLU A 44 -5.52 -18.47 0.17
N GLU A 45 -6.78 -18.59 -0.27
CA GLU A 45 -7.15 -18.88 -1.66
C GLU A 45 -7.03 -17.64 -2.58
N GLY A 46 -6.63 -16.49 -2.03
CA GLY A 46 -6.38 -15.26 -2.77
C GLY A 46 -7.61 -14.38 -3.01
N SER A 47 -8.78 -14.77 -2.50
CA SER A 47 -10.00 -13.95 -2.52
C SER A 47 -9.94 -12.81 -1.50
N TRP A 48 -10.82 -11.81 -1.63
CA TRP A 48 -10.91 -10.70 -0.68
C TRP A 48 -12.23 -10.75 0.09
N GLY A 49 -12.15 -10.79 1.42
CA GLY A 49 -13.28 -10.56 2.31
C GLY A 49 -13.34 -9.09 2.73
N ILE A 50 -14.54 -8.57 2.94
CA ILE A 50 -14.78 -7.21 3.46
C ILE A 50 -15.51 -7.29 4.80
N GLN A 51 -15.08 -6.47 5.75
CA GLN A 51 -15.76 -6.27 7.03
C GLN A 51 -15.82 -4.78 7.38
N ARG A 52 -16.90 -4.37 8.04
CA ARG A 52 -17.01 -3.04 8.63
C ARG A 52 -16.51 -3.08 10.07
N LEU A 53 -15.63 -2.16 10.43
CA LEU A 53 -15.12 -2.00 11.79
C LEU A 53 -15.82 -0.85 12.51
N SER A 54 -15.88 -0.91 13.84
CA SER A 54 -16.32 0.22 14.65
C SER A 54 -15.29 1.37 14.56
N PRO A 55 -15.76 2.63 14.45
CA PRO A 55 -14.91 3.81 14.52
C PRO A 55 -14.27 4.05 15.88
#